data_AF-A0A6A4GN89-F1
#
_entry.id   AF-A0A6A4GN89-F1
#
_cell.length_a   1.000
_cell.length_b   1.000
_cell.length_c   1.000
_cell.angle_alpha   90.00
_cell.angle_beta   90.00
_cell.angle_gamma   90.00
#
_symmetry.space_group_name_H-M   'P 1'
#
loop_
_entity.id
_entity.type
_entity.pdbx_description
1 polymer ?
#
loop_
_entity_poly.entity_id
_entity_poly.type
_entity_poly.pdbx_seq_one_letter_code
_entity_poly.pdbx_strand_id
1 'polypeptide(L)'
;WNISDTSCAPQWVRVAPHSCYTYDQKRYTAVLDKIPHEMDPLKTCFEAPLQFFRDTSPLSRVYQAFSINTFHKPDSRGWDEDQMVGTWYLEHSDCWPTLISMQRYGCVDSGLQRFESEVADFGPHEDWYHLCTAIPYQWQSKNYLPLKCESRESWGKTHQYVLYNIPTDQCA
;
A
#
# COMPACT_ATOMS: atom_id res chain seq x y z
N TRP A 1 18.58 42.45 0.19
CA TRP A 1 17.52 41.46 0.41
C TRP A 1 17.63 40.40 -0.67
N ASN A 2 18.30 39.27 -0.36
CA ASN A 2 18.36 38.12 -1.27
C ASN A 2 17.06 37.33 -1.09
N ILE A 3 16.15 37.48 -2.03
CA ILE A 3 15.06 36.52 -2.20
C ILE A 3 15.73 35.36 -2.94
N SER A 4 15.99 34.26 -2.25
CA SER A 4 16.44 33.02 -2.90
C SER A 4 15.34 32.61 -3.88
N ASP A 5 15.64 32.71 -5.17
CA ASP A 5 14.72 32.31 -6.24
C ASP A 5 14.58 30.78 -6.21
N THR A 6 13.55 30.29 -5.51
CA THR A 6 13.25 28.85 -5.39
C THR A 6 12.68 28.27 -6.68
N SER A 7 12.50 29.07 -7.74
CA SER A 7 11.96 28.64 -9.03
C SER A 7 12.80 27.55 -9.70
N CYS A 8 14.11 27.51 -9.43
CA CYS A 8 15.07 26.57 -10.01
C CYS A 8 15.44 25.41 -9.07
N ALA A 9 14.77 25.26 -7.93
CA ALA A 9 15.03 24.12 -7.05
C ALA A 9 14.50 22.82 -7.67
N PRO A 10 15.24 21.70 -7.57
CA PRO A 10 14.77 20.39 -7.99
C PRO A 10 13.45 20.05 -7.30
N GLN A 11 12.47 19.63 -8.08
CA GLN A 11 11.13 19.32 -7.58
C GLN A 11 10.59 18.05 -8.22
N TRP A 12 9.86 17.28 -7.43
CA TRP A 12 9.15 16.12 -7.91
C TRP A 12 7.84 16.54 -8.58
N VAL A 13 7.67 16.16 -9.84
CA VAL A 13 6.49 16.49 -10.66
C VAL A 13 5.86 15.21 -11.21
N ARG A 14 4.66 15.35 -11.79
CA ARG A 14 3.94 14.26 -12.46
C ARG A 14 3.76 13.01 -11.56
N VAL A 15 3.35 13.25 -10.31
CA VAL A 15 3.09 12.18 -9.35
C VAL A 15 1.96 11.30 -9.86
N ALA A 16 2.24 10.02 -10.05
CA ALA A 16 1.30 9.05 -10.59
C ALA A 16 1.09 7.90 -9.60
N PRO A 17 -0.18 7.62 -9.19
CA PRO A 17 -0.50 6.39 -8.47
C PRO A 17 -0.43 5.18 -9.42
N HIS A 18 0.04 4.04 -8.91
CA HIS A 18 0.07 2.76 -9.60
C HIS A 18 -0.83 1.73 -8.90
N SER A 19 -0.66 0.45 -9.22
CA SER A 19 -1.28 -0.65 -8.49
C SER A 19 -0.81 -0.69 -7.04
N CYS A 20 -1.59 -1.40 -6.22
CA CYS A 20 -1.17 -1.79 -4.90
C CYS A 20 0.09 -2.65 -4.97
N TYR A 21 0.94 -2.47 -3.96
CA TYR A 21 2.23 -3.16 -3.80
C TYR A 21 2.16 -4.14 -2.64
N THR A 22 1.58 -3.71 -1.51
CA THR A 22 1.21 -4.57 -0.38
C THR A 22 -0.25 -4.33 0.02
N TYR A 23 -0.73 -5.07 1.03
CA TYR A 23 -2.11 -5.05 1.54
C TYR A 23 -2.53 -3.70 2.14
N ASP A 24 -1.56 -2.83 2.37
CA ASP A 24 -1.75 -1.50 2.87
C ASP A 24 -0.97 -0.48 2.05
N GLN A 25 -0.04 -0.86 1.16
CA GLN A 25 0.78 0.09 0.42
C GLN A 25 0.42 0.16 -1.06
N LYS A 26 0.32 1.38 -1.57
CA LYS A 26 0.22 1.69 -2.99
C LYS A 26 1.55 2.22 -3.51
N ARG A 27 1.91 1.81 -4.72
CA ARG A 27 3.09 2.33 -5.39
C ARG A 27 2.79 3.69 -6.03
N TYR A 28 3.70 4.63 -5.87
CA TYR A 28 3.67 5.95 -6.52
C TYR A 28 4.99 6.20 -7.24
N THR A 29 4.93 6.89 -8.37
CA THR A 29 6.13 7.38 -9.06
C THR A 29 6.05 8.87 -9.30
N ALA A 30 7.19 9.55 -9.34
CA ALA A 30 7.30 10.95 -9.73
C ALA A 30 8.61 11.19 -10.47
N VAL A 31 8.63 12.20 -11.32
CA VAL A 31 9.81 12.61 -12.08
C VAL A 31 10.49 13.77 -11.37
N LEU A 32 11.80 13.72 -11.21
CA LEU A 32 12.58 14.83 -10.68
C LEU A 32 12.87 15.82 -11.81
N ASP A 33 12.23 16.97 -11.75
CA ASP A 33 12.35 18.03 -12.73
C ASP A 33 13.23 19.18 -12.20
N LYS A 34 13.70 20.04 -13.12
CA LYS A 34 14.54 21.21 -12.84
C LYS A 34 15.84 20.87 -12.09
N ILE A 35 16.47 19.75 -12.44
CA ILE A 35 17.80 19.42 -11.93
C ILE A 35 18.81 20.35 -12.61
N PRO A 36 19.52 21.24 -11.86
CA PRO A 36 20.56 22.06 -12.44
C PRO A 36 21.66 21.18 -13.06
N HIS A 37 22.20 21.60 -14.21
CA HIS A 37 23.16 20.80 -14.99
C HIS A 37 24.46 20.46 -14.24
N GLU A 38 24.77 21.21 -13.17
CA GLU A 38 25.95 21.03 -12.32
C GLU A 38 25.72 20.04 -11.18
N MET A 39 24.47 19.62 -10.94
CA MET A 39 24.11 18.70 -9.87
C MET A 39 24.07 17.26 -10.36
N ASP A 40 24.53 16.34 -9.51
CA ASP A 40 24.36 14.90 -9.74
C ASP A 40 22.87 14.53 -9.54
N PRO A 41 22.16 14.05 -10.59
CA PRO A 41 20.75 13.70 -10.50
C PRO A 41 20.45 12.62 -9.46
N LEU A 42 21.35 11.64 -9.31
CA LEU A 42 21.21 10.58 -8.31
C LEU A 42 21.41 11.15 -6.92
N LYS A 43 22.38 12.03 -6.69
CA LYS A 43 22.51 12.65 -5.36
C LYS A 43 21.30 13.52 -5.03
N THR A 44 20.87 14.32 -6.00
CA THR A 44 19.82 15.34 -5.86
C THR A 44 18.47 14.72 -5.53
N CYS A 45 18.14 13.54 -6.04
CA CYS A 45 16.85 12.91 -5.76
C CYS A 45 16.63 12.53 -4.28
N PHE A 46 17.68 12.35 -3.45
CA PHE A 46 17.49 12.11 -2.02
C PHE A 46 17.34 13.39 -1.19
N GLU A 47 17.85 14.49 -1.73
CA GLU A 47 17.89 15.80 -1.06
C GLU A 47 16.69 16.65 -1.46
N ALA A 48 16.12 16.41 -2.64
CA ALA A 48 14.94 17.09 -3.15
C ALA A 48 13.69 16.68 -2.34
N PRO A 49 13.07 17.61 -1.60
CA PRO A 49 11.88 17.31 -0.85
C PRO A 49 10.69 17.10 -1.80
N LEU A 50 9.90 16.06 -1.57
CA LEU A 50 8.60 15.90 -2.20
C LEU A 50 7.64 16.94 -1.62
N GLN A 51 7.52 18.09 -2.28
CA GLN A 51 6.61 19.16 -1.89
C GLN A 51 5.34 19.08 -2.72
N PHE A 52 4.23 18.77 -2.06
CA PHE A 52 2.92 18.80 -2.68
C PHE A 52 2.36 20.22 -2.64
N PHE A 53 2.43 20.92 -3.77
CA PHE A 53 1.65 22.15 -3.91
C PHE A 53 0.17 21.80 -3.82
N ARG A 54 -0.58 22.59 -3.04
CA ARG A 54 -2.05 22.53 -2.94
C ARG A 54 -2.66 22.86 -4.29
N ASP A 55 -2.57 21.96 -5.25
CA ASP A 55 -3.33 22.08 -6.49
C ASP A 55 -4.69 21.43 -6.26
N THR A 56 -5.76 22.19 -6.49
CA THR A 56 -7.17 21.82 -6.22
C THR A 56 -7.72 20.79 -7.22
N SER A 57 -6.84 19.94 -7.74
CA SER A 57 -7.12 18.90 -8.72
C SER A 57 -7.68 17.64 -8.03
N PRO A 58 -8.46 16.79 -8.73
CA PRO A 58 -8.97 15.49 -8.24
C PRO A 58 -7.91 14.52 -7.67
N LEU A 59 -6.62 14.86 -7.76
CA LEU A 59 -5.49 14.23 -7.06
C LEU A 59 -5.51 14.38 -5.52
N SER A 60 -6.53 15.04 -4.94
CA SER A 60 -6.75 15.15 -3.48
C SER A 60 -6.63 13.85 -2.68
N ARG A 61 -6.90 12.68 -3.27
CA ARG A 61 -6.73 11.38 -2.58
C ARG A 61 -5.28 10.91 -2.54
N VAL A 62 -4.52 11.17 -3.61
CA VAL A 62 -3.08 10.95 -3.63
C VAL A 62 -2.45 11.81 -2.53
N TYR A 63 -2.79 13.10 -2.48
CA TYR A 63 -2.28 14.03 -1.47
C TYR A 63 -2.73 13.76 -0.03
N GLN A 64 -3.74 12.91 0.20
CA GLN A 64 -4.09 12.45 1.55
C GLN A 64 -3.21 11.27 2.00
N ALA A 65 -2.79 10.40 1.08
CA ALA A 65 -1.87 9.30 1.39
C ALA A 65 -0.48 9.83 1.78
N PHE A 66 -0.02 10.88 1.10
CA PHE A 66 1.14 11.66 1.53
C PHE A 66 0.70 12.65 2.61
N SER A 67 0.73 12.23 3.88
CA SER A 67 0.50 13.14 5.02
C SER A 67 1.18 14.49 4.78
N ILE A 68 0.40 15.59 4.77
CA ILE A 68 0.73 16.89 4.16
C ILE A 68 2.01 17.56 4.73
N ASN A 69 2.71 16.97 5.69
CA ASN A 69 3.87 17.56 6.36
C ASN A 69 5.06 16.60 6.58
N THR A 70 5.11 15.43 5.94
CA THR A 70 6.26 14.51 6.07
C THR A 70 7.13 14.49 4.82
N PHE A 71 8.42 14.77 5.01
CA PHE A 71 9.43 14.59 3.97
C PHE A 71 9.60 13.10 3.69
N HIS A 72 9.02 12.60 2.61
CA HIS A 72 9.22 11.22 2.16
C HIS A 72 10.32 11.17 1.11
N LYS A 73 11.49 10.62 1.49
CA LYS A 73 12.50 10.22 0.50
C LYS A 73 11.94 9.06 -0.33
N PRO A 74 12.28 8.98 -1.64
CA PRO A 74 11.89 7.83 -2.44
C PRO A 74 12.52 6.56 -1.87
N ASP A 75 11.76 5.47 -1.85
CA ASP A 75 12.22 4.14 -1.46
C ASP A 75 13.18 3.56 -2.48
N SER A 76 12.95 3.86 -3.76
CA SER A 76 13.86 3.53 -4.85
C SER A 76 13.89 4.62 -5.92
N ARG A 77 14.95 4.59 -6.73
CA ARG A 77 15.22 5.58 -7.77
C ARG A 77 15.85 4.91 -8.98
N GLY A 78 15.56 5.46 -10.15
CA GLY A 78 16.10 4.95 -11.39
C GLY A 78 15.99 5.97 -12.51
N TRP A 79 16.73 5.71 -13.57
CA TRP A 79 16.50 6.37 -14.85
C TRP A 79 15.39 5.62 -15.58
N ASP A 80 14.36 6.35 -15.98
CA ASP A 80 13.37 5.90 -16.95
C ASP A 80 13.53 6.78 -18.19
N GLU A 81 14.01 6.17 -19.28
CA GLU A 81 14.53 6.89 -20.45
C GLU A 81 15.55 7.96 -20.03
N ASP A 82 15.22 9.24 -20.19
CA ASP A 82 16.06 10.39 -19.83
C ASP A 82 15.60 11.10 -18.56
N GLN A 83 14.72 10.48 -17.77
CA GLN A 83 14.10 11.09 -16.59
C GLN A 83 14.51 10.37 -15.31
N MET A 84 14.93 11.14 -14.31
CA MET A 84 15.16 10.62 -12.96
C MET A 84 13.81 10.38 -12.29
N VAL A 85 13.49 9.13 -12.00
CA VAL A 85 12.22 8.71 -11.40
C VAL A 85 12.45 8.24 -9.97
N GLY A 86 11.65 8.77 -9.06
CA GLY A 86 11.52 8.28 -7.68
C GLY A 86 10.30 7.37 -7.56
N THR A 87 10.41 6.35 -6.72
CA THR A 87 9.31 5.44 -6.37
C THR A 87 9.08 5.48 -4.87
N TRP A 88 7.80 5.52 -4.47
CA TRP A 88 7.36 5.45 -3.07
C TRP A 88 6.34 4.33 -2.89
N TYR A 89 6.37 3.67 -1.73
CA TYR A 89 5.37 2.71 -1.29
C TYR A 89 4.68 3.25 -0.05
N LEU A 90 3.46 3.73 -0.21
CA LEU A 90 2.76 4.47 0.84
C LEU A 90 1.47 3.82 1.23
N GLU A 91 1.16 3.90 2.53
CA GLU A 91 -0.09 3.44 3.09
C GLU A 91 -1.30 4.05 2.34
N HIS A 92 -2.21 3.19 1.91
CA HIS A 92 -3.40 3.53 1.16
C HIS A 92 -4.51 2.52 1.44
N SER A 93 -5.66 3.01 1.93
CA SER A 93 -6.79 2.17 2.32
C SER A 93 -7.35 1.30 1.19
N ASP A 94 -7.30 1.80 -0.05
CA ASP A 94 -7.83 1.05 -1.21
C ASP A 94 -6.96 -0.17 -1.60
N CYS A 95 -5.84 -0.41 -0.91
CA CYS A 95 -5.01 -1.61 -1.10
C CYS A 95 -5.35 -2.75 -0.15
N TRP A 96 -6.34 -2.54 0.72
CA TRP A 96 -6.78 -3.57 1.66
C TRP A 96 -7.58 -4.64 0.92
N PRO A 97 -7.14 -5.91 0.93
CA PRO A 97 -7.91 -6.99 0.35
C PRO A 97 -9.24 -7.16 1.09
N THR A 98 -10.30 -7.43 0.34
CA THR A 98 -11.66 -7.50 0.90
C THR A 98 -11.97 -8.92 1.39
N LEU A 99 -12.50 -9.01 2.61
CA LEU A 99 -13.12 -10.22 3.14
C LEU A 99 -14.57 -10.30 2.64
N ILE A 100 -14.86 -11.11 1.62
CA ILE A 100 -16.16 -11.11 0.93
C ILE A 100 -17.24 -11.88 1.70
N SER A 101 -16.87 -13.00 2.31
CA SER A 101 -17.84 -14.02 2.72
C SER A 101 -17.42 -14.71 4.02
N MET A 102 -17.35 -13.94 5.11
CA MET A 102 -16.97 -14.46 6.42
C MET A 102 -17.97 -15.50 6.93
N GLN A 103 -17.58 -16.77 6.89
CA GLN A 103 -18.31 -17.92 7.40
C GLN A 103 -17.78 -18.34 8.77
N ARG A 104 -18.72 -18.75 9.63
CA ARG A 104 -18.46 -19.28 10.95
C ARG A 104 -18.63 -20.80 10.95
N TYR A 105 -17.52 -21.54 11.02
CA TYR A 105 -17.52 -23.00 10.79
C TYR A 105 -17.80 -23.87 12.03
N GLY A 106 -17.58 -23.34 13.23
CA GLY A 106 -17.83 -24.03 14.50
C GLY A 106 -16.62 -24.03 15.44
N CYS A 107 -16.78 -24.70 16.59
CA CYS A 107 -15.69 -24.89 17.55
C CYS A 107 -14.69 -25.91 17.01
N VAL A 108 -13.40 -25.58 17.09
CA VAL A 108 -12.31 -26.45 16.60
C VAL A 108 -11.38 -26.90 17.71
N ASP A 109 -11.45 -26.25 18.86
CA ASP A 109 -10.84 -26.68 20.12
C ASP A 109 -11.59 -26.00 21.29
N SER A 110 -11.26 -26.39 22.52
CA SER A 110 -11.76 -25.72 23.72
C SER A 110 -11.42 -24.23 23.67
N GLY A 111 -12.46 -23.40 23.71
CA GLY A 111 -12.35 -21.95 23.64
C GLY A 111 -11.98 -21.38 22.27
N LEU A 112 -11.90 -22.16 21.18
CA LEU A 112 -11.54 -21.65 19.84
C LEU A 112 -12.64 -21.90 18.80
N GLN A 113 -13.05 -20.83 18.14
CA GLN A 113 -14.02 -20.82 17.06
C GLN A 113 -13.35 -20.54 15.71
N ARG A 114 -13.64 -21.37 14.71
CA ARG A 114 -13.16 -21.22 13.33
C ARG A 114 -14.02 -20.22 12.57
N PHE A 115 -13.34 -19.32 11.89
CA PHE A 115 -13.87 -18.44 10.86
C PHE A 115 -13.08 -18.62 9.57
N GLU A 116 -13.74 -18.42 8.44
CA GLU A 116 -13.12 -18.47 7.12
C GLU A 116 -13.76 -17.40 6.25
N SER A 117 -12.98 -16.71 5.43
CA SER A 117 -13.53 -15.82 4.40
C SER A 117 -12.83 -16.05 3.09
N GLU A 118 -13.57 -15.95 1.99
CA GLU A 118 -12.97 -15.68 0.70
C GLU A 118 -12.32 -14.29 0.73
N VAL A 119 -11.17 -14.17 0.10
CA VAL A 119 -10.40 -12.93 -0.07
C VAL A 119 -10.34 -12.57 -1.54
N ALA A 120 -10.53 -11.28 -1.84
CA ALA A 120 -10.41 -10.75 -3.18
C ALA A 120 -9.69 -9.40 -3.19
N ASP A 121 -9.66 -8.81 -4.38
CA ASP A 121 -9.03 -7.52 -4.67
C ASP A 121 -7.49 -7.55 -4.58
N PHE A 122 -6.89 -8.72 -4.80
CA PHE A 122 -5.45 -8.83 -5.03
C PHE A 122 -5.10 -8.32 -6.44
N GLY A 123 -4.09 -7.46 -6.51
CA GLY A 123 -3.50 -6.98 -7.74
C GLY A 123 -2.81 -8.08 -8.56
N PRO A 124 -2.64 -7.89 -9.88
CA PRO A 124 -2.12 -8.92 -10.81
C PRO A 124 -0.65 -9.31 -10.57
N HIS A 125 0.07 -8.56 -9.74
CA HIS A 125 1.49 -8.78 -9.44
C HIS A 125 1.74 -8.98 -7.94
N GLU A 126 0.67 -9.18 -7.17
CA GLU A 126 0.75 -9.34 -5.74
C GLU A 126 0.99 -10.80 -5.36
N ASP A 127 1.90 -11.03 -4.42
CA ASP A 127 2.03 -12.33 -3.76
C ASP A 127 0.86 -12.49 -2.79
N TRP A 128 -0.26 -13.00 -3.31
CA TRP A 128 -1.49 -13.18 -2.56
C TRP A 128 -1.26 -13.92 -1.23
N TYR A 129 -0.32 -14.86 -1.18
CA TYR A 129 -0.10 -15.66 0.03
C TYR A 129 0.53 -14.79 1.12
N HIS A 130 1.56 -14.03 0.75
CA HIS A 130 2.18 -13.07 1.66
C HIS A 130 1.16 -12.07 2.20
N LEU A 131 0.33 -11.51 1.32
CA LEU A 131 -0.72 -10.55 1.70
C LEU A 131 -1.79 -11.18 2.58
N CYS A 132 -2.22 -12.39 2.24
CA CYS A 132 -3.24 -13.11 2.97
C CYS A 132 -2.86 -13.30 4.44
N THR A 133 -1.57 -13.50 4.77
CA THR A 133 -1.13 -13.67 6.17
C THR A 133 -1.18 -12.39 7.02
N ALA A 134 -1.36 -11.23 6.40
CA ALA A 134 -1.38 -9.94 7.07
C ALA A 134 -2.79 -9.34 7.22
N ILE A 135 -3.84 -9.98 6.67
CA ILE A 135 -5.21 -9.43 6.66
C ILE A 135 -5.82 -9.56 8.06
N PRO A 136 -6.02 -8.47 8.83
CA PRO A 136 -6.62 -8.59 10.15
C PRO A 136 -8.13 -8.79 10.02
N TYR A 137 -8.70 -9.58 10.92
CA TYR A 137 -10.15 -9.63 11.13
C TYR A 137 -10.51 -9.07 12.51
N GLN A 138 -11.38 -8.06 12.51
CA GLN A 138 -11.86 -7.44 13.74
C GLN A 138 -13.06 -8.21 14.31
N TRP A 139 -12.91 -8.74 15.53
CA TRP A 139 -13.96 -9.42 16.27
C TRP A 139 -13.96 -8.96 17.73
N GLN A 140 -15.13 -8.55 18.25
CA GLN A 140 -15.27 -8.04 19.62
C GLN A 140 -14.21 -7.01 20.01
N SER A 141 -13.96 -6.04 19.11
CA SER A 141 -12.99 -4.95 19.31
C SER A 141 -11.52 -5.38 19.40
N LYS A 142 -11.19 -6.60 18.99
CA LYS A 142 -9.81 -7.09 18.85
C LYS A 142 -9.53 -7.48 17.41
N ASN A 143 -8.30 -7.26 16.96
CA ASN A 143 -7.83 -7.71 15.66
C ASN A 143 -7.17 -9.06 15.81
N TYR A 144 -7.57 -10.00 14.96
CA TYR A 144 -7.00 -11.34 14.88
C TYR A 144 -6.29 -11.49 13.56
N LEU A 145 -5.08 -12.03 13.62
CA LEU A 145 -4.34 -12.36 12.43
C LEU A 145 -4.76 -13.73 11.88
N PRO A 146 -4.61 -13.94 10.57
CA PRO A 146 -4.86 -15.21 9.91
C PRO A 146 -4.07 -16.35 10.54
N LEU A 147 -4.74 -17.48 10.72
CA LEU A 147 -4.08 -18.75 11.03
C LEU A 147 -3.46 -19.35 9.77
N LYS A 148 -4.20 -19.30 8.66
CA LYS A 148 -3.85 -19.99 7.43
C LYS A 148 -4.48 -19.33 6.22
N CYS A 149 -3.76 -19.42 5.11
CA CYS A 149 -4.18 -19.02 3.79
C CYS A 149 -4.27 -20.25 2.88
N GLU A 150 -5.35 -20.39 2.13
CA GLU A 150 -5.62 -21.52 1.25
C GLU A 150 -6.08 -21.05 -0.12
N SER A 151 -5.60 -21.73 -1.16
CA SER A 151 -6.07 -21.56 -2.53
C SER A 151 -6.84 -22.82 -2.92
N ARG A 152 -8.07 -22.67 -3.37
CA ARG A 152 -8.97 -23.77 -3.75
C ARG A 152 -9.48 -23.54 -5.16
N GLU A 153 -9.37 -24.55 -6.02
CA GLU A 153 -9.94 -24.49 -7.37
C GLU A 153 -11.39 -24.99 -7.34
N SER A 154 -12.30 -24.23 -7.93
CA SER A 154 -13.70 -24.60 -8.10
C SER A 154 -14.17 -24.17 -9.48
N TRP A 155 -14.72 -25.08 -10.26
CA TRP A 155 -15.24 -24.81 -11.62
C TRP A 155 -14.24 -24.08 -12.55
N GLY A 156 -12.95 -24.44 -12.47
CA GLY A 156 -11.89 -23.81 -13.27
C GLY A 156 -11.51 -22.39 -12.84
N LYS A 157 -11.96 -21.94 -11.66
CA LYS A 157 -11.57 -20.68 -11.04
C LYS A 157 -10.80 -20.96 -9.75
N THR A 158 -9.75 -20.19 -9.53
CA THR A 158 -9.00 -20.22 -8.27
C THR A 158 -9.63 -19.22 -7.30
N HIS A 159 -10.03 -19.71 -6.14
CA HIS A 159 -10.57 -18.93 -5.04
C HIS A 159 -9.57 -18.95 -3.88
N GLN A 160 -9.35 -17.81 -3.26
CA GLN A 160 -8.40 -17.65 -2.16
C GLN A 160 -9.18 -17.44 -0.86
N TYR A 161 -8.75 -18.12 0.19
CA TYR A 161 -9.41 -18.13 1.48
C TYR A 161 -8.42 -17.84 2.60
N VAL A 162 -8.92 -17.15 3.61
CA VAL A 162 -8.21 -16.86 4.85
C VAL A 162 -8.98 -17.44 6.03
N LEU A 163 -8.28 -18.13 6.93
CA LEU A 163 -8.86 -18.81 8.07
C LEU A 163 -8.38 -18.17 9.37
N TYR A 164 -9.28 -18.06 10.34
CA TYR A 164 -8.99 -17.55 11.69
C TYR A 164 -9.47 -18.53 12.75
N ASN A 165 -8.69 -18.69 13.81
CA ASN A 165 -9.15 -19.30 15.07
C ASN A 165 -9.25 -18.19 16.12
N ILE A 166 -10.47 -17.89 16.55
CA ILE A 166 -10.73 -16.78 17.46
C ILE A 166 -11.16 -17.34 18.82
N PRO A 167 -10.51 -16.92 19.93
CA PRO A 167 -10.95 -17.25 21.27
C PRO A 167 -12.39 -16.82 21.55
N THR A 168 -13.20 -17.72 22.10
CA THR A 168 -14.59 -17.45 22.47
C THR A 168 -15.10 -18.39 23.56
N ASP A 169 -15.92 -17.86 24.46
CA ASP A 169 -16.58 -18.64 25.51
C ASP A 169 -17.71 -19.54 24.96
N GLN A 170 -18.08 -19.35 23.69
CA GLN A 170 -19.10 -20.19 23.03
C GLN A 170 -18.59 -21.61 22.71
N CYS A 171 -17.29 -21.85 22.86
CA CYS A 171 -16.63 -23.13 22.64
C CYS A 171 -16.06 -23.73 23.93
N ALA A 172 -16.60 -23.31 25.08
CA ALA A 172 -16.24 -23.82 26.40
C ALA A 172 -16.75 -25.25 26.65
#